data_AF-A0A379FPQ2-F1
#
_entry.id   AF-A0A379FPQ2-F1
#
_cell.length_a   1.000
_cell.length_b   1.000
_cell.length_c   1.000
_cell.angle_alpha   90.00
_cell.angle_beta   90.00
_cell.angle_gamma   90.00
#
_symmetry.space_group_name_H-M   'P 1'
#
loop_
_entity.id
_entity.type
_entity.pdbx_description
1 polymer ?
#
loop_
_entity_poly.entity_id
_entity_poly.type
_entity_poly.pdbx_seq_one_letter_code
_entity_poly.pdbx_strand_id
1 'polypeptide(L)'
;MAEIDSRYKLSGSLNPNSLPILAADILKWSLGHTKVRILDGPGDGRRDILSITPEGIQHLTQCKHHSDDSKSVSSRETDEIVIALAKFGVKSALFL
;
A
#
# COMPACT_ATOMS: atom_id res chain seq x y z
N MET A 1 8.44 -29.32 16.41
CA MET A 1 8.06 -27.90 16.41
C MET A 1 8.65 -27.31 15.14
N ALA A 2 7.83 -26.98 14.15
CA ALA A 2 8.33 -26.41 12.90
C ALA A 2 8.97 -25.05 13.23
N GLU A 3 10.18 -24.81 12.73
CA GLU A 3 10.86 -23.54 12.87
C GLU A 3 10.03 -22.48 12.14
N ILE A 4 9.32 -21.63 12.90
CA ILE A 4 8.52 -20.55 12.32
C ILE A 4 9.51 -19.61 11.66
N ASP A 5 9.55 -19.63 10.33
CA ASP A 5 10.34 -18.74 9.52
C ASP A 5 10.08 -17.30 9.98
N SER A 6 11.16 -16.60 10.31
CA SER A 6 11.17 -15.22 10.81
C SER A 6 10.30 -14.25 9.98
N ARG A 7 10.08 -14.52 8.69
CA ARG A 7 9.17 -13.77 7.81
C ARG A 7 7.73 -13.75 8.31
N TYR A 8 7.23 -14.84 8.90
CA TYR A 8 5.86 -14.93 9.41
C TYR A 8 5.65 -14.15 10.73
N LYS A 9 6.71 -13.92 11.51
CA LYS A 9 6.60 -13.10 12.73
C LYS A 9 6.33 -11.63 12.41
N LEU A 10 6.92 -11.12 11.33
CA LEU A 10 6.72 -9.74 10.89
C LEU A 10 5.31 -9.56 10.31
N SER A 11 4.86 -10.48 9.44
CA SER A 11 3.51 -10.42 8.86
C SER A 11 2.40 -10.63 9.89
N GLY A 12 2.61 -11.48 10.90
CA GLY A 12 1.62 -11.72 11.97
C GLY A 12 1.36 -10.52 12.89
N SER A 13 2.21 -9.49 12.85
CA SER A 13 2.02 -8.24 13.59
C SER A 13 1.32 -7.13 12.79
N LEU A 14 1.17 -7.35 11.48
CA LEU A 14 0.52 -6.38 10.60
C LEU A 14 -0.98 -6.30 10.91
N ASN A 15 -1.48 -5.09 10.86
CA ASN A 15 -2.88 -4.75 11.02
C ASN A 15 -3.21 -3.57 10.10
N PRO A 16 -4.49 -3.19 9.97
CA PRO A 16 -4.90 -2.12 9.06
C PRO A 16 -4.17 -0.78 9.28
N ASN A 17 -3.73 -0.48 10.50
CA ASN A 17 -3.03 0.77 10.82
C ASN A 17 -1.51 0.69 10.56
N SER A 18 -0.91 -0.49 10.71
CA SER A 18 0.54 -0.67 10.53
C SER A 18 0.93 -0.97 9.08
N LEU A 19 0.01 -1.49 8.26
CA LEU A 19 0.28 -1.84 6.86
C LEU A 19 0.67 -0.62 6.00
N PRO A 20 -0.03 0.54 6.07
CA PRO A 20 0.39 1.74 5.36
C PRO A 20 1.77 2.27 5.79
N ILE A 21 2.13 2.10 7.07
CA ILE A 21 3.45 2.49 7.57
C ILE A 21 4.54 1.61 6.94
N LEU A 22 4.34 0.29 6.94
CA LEU A 22 5.26 -0.64 6.28
C LEU A 22 5.39 -0.34 4.79
N ALA A 23 4.27 -0.10 4.11
CA ALA A 23 4.27 0.25 2.70
C ALA A 23 5.06 1.55 2.44
N ALA A 24 4.90 2.57 3.29
CA ALA A 24 5.67 3.81 3.21
C ALA A 24 7.17 3.57 3.36
N ASP A 25 7.58 2.70 4.30
CA ASP A 25 8.99 2.33 4.49
C ASP A 25 9.55 1.57 3.28
N ILE A 26 8.80 0.62 2.70
CA ILE A 26 9.22 -0.08 1.47
C ILE A 26 9.41 0.92 0.33
N LEU A 27 8.44 1.81 0.11
CA LEU A 27 8.53 2.83 -0.93
C LEU A 27 9.76 3.72 -0.72
N LYS A 28 10.00 4.16 0.52
CA LYS A 28 11.08 5.09 0.85
C LYS A 28 12.46 4.45 0.78
N TRP A 29 12.64 3.33 1.48
CA TRP A 29 13.95 2.75 1.76
C TRP A 29 14.35 1.67 0.76
N SER A 30 13.39 0.90 0.25
CA SER A 30 13.67 -0.18 -0.70
C SER A 30 13.53 0.27 -2.15
N LEU A 31 12.54 1.13 -2.46
CA LEU A 31 12.24 1.58 -3.82
C LEU A 31 12.74 3.01 -4.12
N GLY A 32 13.29 3.71 -3.12
CA GLY A 32 13.90 5.02 -3.32
C GLY A 32 12.92 6.17 -3.60
N HIS A 33 11.64 6.00 -3.28
CA HIS A 33 10.64 7.05 -3.46
C HIS A 33 10.94 8.26 -2.56
N THR A 34 10.46 9.42 -2.99
CA THR A 34 10.53 10.69 -2.24
C THR A 34 9.14 11.25 -1.98
N LYS A 35 9.04 12.24 -1.09
CA LYS A 35 7.76 12.87 -0.67
C LYS A 35 6.67 11.86 -0.29
N VAL A 36 7.06 10.76 0.36
CA VAL A 36 6.15 9.72 0.83
C VAL A 36 5.24 10.30 1.92
N ARG A 37 3.93 10.27 1.68
CA ARG A 37 2.90 10.80 2.58
C ARG A 37 1.79 9.80 2.73
N ILE A 38 1.58 9.33 3.95
CA ILE A 38 0.36 8.61 4.33
C ILE A 38 -0.78 9.63 4.36
N LEU A 39 -1.91 9.26 3.77
CA LEU A 39 -3.12 10.05 3.67
C LEU A 39 -4.15 9.39 4.59
N ASP A 40 -4.67 10.14 5.55
CA ASP A 40 -5.71 9.70 6.47
C ASP A 40 -6.86 10.72 6.44
N GLY A 41 -8.07 10.26 6.11
CA GLY A 41 -9.31 11.00 6.32
C GLY A 41 -10.40 10.84 5.24
N PRO A 42 -11.60 11.36 5.54
CA PRO A 42 -12.68 11.44 4.57
C PRO A 42 -12.26 12.35 3.40
N GLY A 43 -12.15 11.77 2.21
CA GLY A 43 -11.74 12.49 0.99
C GLY A 43 -10.43 12.00 0.35
N ASP A 44 -9.74 11.04 0.97
CA ASP A 44 -8.49 10.47 0.45
C ASP A 44 -8.61 9.90 -0.96
N GLY A 45 -9.84 9.59 -1.38
CA GLY A 45 -10.13 9.23 -2.76
C GLY A 45 -9.63 7.84 -3.11
N ARG A 46 -9.59 6.94 -2.12
CA ARG A 46 -9.22 5.53 -2.25
C ARG A 46 -7.73 5.30 -2.54
N ARG A 47 -6.89 5.96 -1.75
CA ARG A 47 -5.44 5.76 -1.70
C ARG A 47 -5.00 6.01 -0.26
N ASP A 48 -4.02 5.26 0.20
CA ASP A 48 -3.49 5.42 1.55
C ASP A 48 -2.17 6.19 1.53
N ILE A 49 -1.43 6.16 0.40
CA ILE A 49 -0.14 6.84 0.29
C ILE A 49 -0.03 7.55 -1.05
N LEU A 50 0.56 8.75 -1.01
CA LEU A 50 1.07 9.46 -2.19
C LEU A 50 2.60 9.58 -2.07
N SER A 51 3.30 9.25 -3.14
CA SER A 51 4.76 9.38 -3.22
C SER A 51 5.22 9.79 -4.62
N ILE A 52 6.53 10.03 -4.77
CA ILE A 52 7.19 10.33 -6.04
C ILE A 52 8.25 9.25 -6.29
N THR A 53 8.22 8.58 -7.45
CA THR A 53 9.21 7.57 -7.84
C THR A 53 10.60 8.21 -8.04
N PRO A 54 11.69 7.42 -8.11
CA PRO A 54 13.02 7.95 -8.44
C PRO A 54 13.08 8.75 -9.76
N GLU A 55 12.21 8.43 -10.71
CA GLU A 55 12.08 9.10 -12.01
C GLU A 55 11.24 10.39 -11.94
N GLY A 56 10.75 10.77 -10.76
CA GLY A 56 9.96 12.00 -10.57
C GLY A 56 8.46 11.84 -10.88
N ILE A 57 7.97 10.61 -11.01
CA ILE A 57 6.56 10.33 -11.35
C ILE A 57 5.73 10.23 -10.08
N GLN A 58 4.53 10.82 -10.06
CA GLN A 58 3.59 10.59 -8.96
C GLN A 58 3.16 9.13 -8.90
N HIS A 59 3.07 8.59 -7.69
CA HIS A 59 2.74 7.20 -7.44
C HIS A 59 1.73 7.10 -6.30
N LEU A 60 0.66 6.34 -6.52
CA LEU A 60 -0.37 6.08 -5.51
C LEU A 60 -0.18 4.69 -4.90
N THR A 61 -0.42 4.54 -3.61
CA THR A 61 -0.45 3.21 -2.99
C THR A 61 -1.75 3.03 -2.22
N GLN A 62 -2.40 1.89 -2.43
CA GLN A 62 -3.55 1.43 -1.63
C GLN A 62 -3.12 0.18 -0.88
N CYS A 63 -3.40 0.16 0.41
CA CYS A 63 -3.18 -0.98 1.29
C CYS A 63 -4.53 -1.64 1.59
N LYS A 64 -4.56 -2.96 1.59
CA LYS A 64 -5.73 -3.74 1.94
C LYS A 64 -5.37 -4.93 2.82
N HIS A 65 -5.56 -4.74 4.12
CA HIS A 65 -5.33 -5.80 5.09
C HIS A 65 -6.52 -6.75 5.18
N HIS A 66 -6.29 -8.05 4.92
CA HIS A 66 -7.21 -9.13 5.24
C HIS A 66 -6.65 -9.95 6.41
N SER A 67 -7.47 -10.18 7.45
CA SER A 67 -7.09 -11.01 8.60
C SER A 67 -7.11 -12.51 8.28
N ASP A 68 -7.71 -12.89 7.16
CA ASP A 68 -7.84 -14.25 6.67
C ASP A 68 -6.96 -14.39 5.43
N ASP A 69 -5.84 -15.10 5.59
CA ASP A 69 -4.81 -15.29 4.57
C ASP A 69 -5.25 -16.24 3.44
N SER A 70 -6.39 -16.92 3.61
CA SER A 70 -7.01 -17.73 2.55
C SER A 70 -7.86 -16.91 1.57
N LYS A 71 -8.13 -15.64 1.90
CA LYS A 71 -8.94 -14.75 1.04
C LYS A 71 -8.07 -14.02 0.02
N SER A 72 -8.48 -14.13 -1.24
CA SER A 72 -8.01 -13.24 -2.29
C SER A 72 -8.68 -11.87 -2.18
N VAL A 73 -7.98 -10.83 -2.62
CA VAL A 73 -8.58 -9.53 -2.88
C VAL A 73 -9.61 -9.61 -4.01
N SER A 74 -10.74 -8.93 -3.86
CA SER A 74 -11.79 -8.88 -4.87
C SER A 74 -11.50 -7.84 -5.95
N SER A 75 -12.05 -8.03 -7.16
CA SER A 75 -11.93 -7.03 -8.24
C SER A 75 -12.41 -5.65 -7.82
N ARG A 76 -13.48 -5.60 -7.02
CA ARG A 76 -14.03 -4.34 -6.49
C ARG A 76 -13.02 -3.60 -5.62
N GLU A 77 -12.21 -4.30 -4.84
CA GLU A 77 -11.16 -3.71 -4.01
C GLU A 77 -10.01 -3.18 -4.87
N THR A 78 -9.62 -3.91 -5.91
CA THR A 78 -8.59 -3.43 -6.86
C THR A 78 -9.08 -2.27 -7.74
N ASP A 79 -10.38 -2.19 -8.04
CA ASP A 79 -10.95 -1.08 -8.81
C ASP A 79 -10.79 0.27 -8.08
N GLU A 80 -10.65 0.24 -6.75
CA GLU A 80 -10.47 1.44 -5.94
C GLU A 80 -9.22 2.23 -6.34
N ILE A 81 -8.08 1.56 -6.51
CA ILE A 81 -6.83 2.20 -6.92
C ILE A 81 -6.86 2.63 -8.39
N VAL A 82 -7.55 1.89 -9.26
CA VAL A 82 -7.73 2.25 -10.68
C VAL A 82 -8.55 3.54 -10.80
N ILE A 83 -9.62 3.67 -10.02
CA ILE A 83 -10.44 4.89 -9.96
C ILE A 83 -9.63 6.06 -9.42
N ALA A 84 -8.79 5.85 -8.39
CA ALA A 84 -7.90 6.88 -7.87
C ALA A 84 -6.90 7.37 -8.94
N LEU A 85 -6.26 6.45 -9.67
CA LEU A 85 -5.36 6.78 -10.76
C LEU A 85 -6.03 7.69 -11.80
N ALA A 86 -7.24 7.31 -12.26
CA ALA A 86 -8.01 8.10 -13.20
C ALA A 86 -8.38 9.48 -12.64
N LYS A 87 -8.88 9.53 -11.40
CA LYS A 87 -9.30 10.78 -10.73
C LYS A 87 -8.16 11.79 -10.58
N PHE A 88 -6.95 11.32 -10.29
CA PHE A 88 -5.79 12.17 -10.01
C PHE A 88 -4.82 12.31 -11.18
N GLY A 89 -5.10 11.69 -12.33
CA GLY A 89 -4.24 11.74 -13.51
C GLY A 89 -2.88 11.09 -13.30
N VAL A 90 -2.79 10.13 -12.39
CA VAL A 90 -1.55 9.42 -12.04
C VAL A 90 -1.45 8.12 -12.84
N LYS A 91 -0.23 7.73 -13.25
CA LYS A 91 0.01 6.58 -14.14
C LYS A 91 0.70 5.39 -13.48
N SER A 92 1.05 5.51 -12.20
CA SER A 92 1.81 4.50 -11.47
C SER A 92 1.17 4.26 -10.10
N ALA A 93 0.98 2.99 -9.74
CA ALA A 93 0.48 2.62 -8.42
C ALA A 93 1.04 1.29 -7.94
N LEU A 94 0.90 1.08 -6.64
CA LEU A 94 1.09 -0.18 -5.94
C LEU A 94 -0.20 -0.50 -5.18
N PHE A 95 -0.65 -1.75 -5.28
CA PHE A 95 -1.70 -2.30 -4.42
C PHE A 95 -1.03 -3.35 -3.53
N LEU A 96 -1.15 -3.18 -2.20
CA LEU A 96 -0.52 -4.03 -1.20
C LEU A 96 -1.56 -4.69 -0.29
#